data_AF-A0A7H9CJT9-F1
#
_entry.id   AF-A0A7H9CJT9-F1
#
_cell.length_a   1.000
_cell.length_b   1.000
_cell.length_c   1.000
_cell.angle_alpha   90.00
_cell.angle_beta   90.00
_cell.angle_gamma   90.00
#
_symmetry.space_group_name_H-M   'P 1'
#
loop_
_entity.id
_entity.type
_entity.pdbx_description
1 polymer ?
#
loop_
_entity_poly.entity_id
_entity_poly.type
_entity_poly.pdbx_seq_one_letter_code
_entity_poly.pdbx_strand_id
1 'polypeptide(L)'
;MKKAFTLIELVFVIVILGILATVAIPKLIVTRDDAEIAKAKSQIAAVRSGIQLKRNEMILSGTQGYPADLEDGDCCFGGILSTKIEQRKDDNSYGWKKETDGSYTINTNKEQVKFTYNDSDGSFKCTERSSSDTGTDKDSLKNGKCTTNLY
;
A
#
# COMPACT_ATOMS: atom_id res chain seq x y z
N MET A 1 -37.78 -15.56 39.61
CA MET A 1 -36.45 -15.90 40.17
C MET A 1 -35.42 -15.63 39.09
N LYS A 2 -34.55 -14.62 39.27
CA LYS A 2 -33.45 -14.35 38.32
C LYS A 2 -32.36 -15.41 38.56
N LYS A 3 -32.03 -16.20 37.54
CA LYS A 3 -30.88 -17.11 37.60
C LYS A 3 -29.61 -16.24 37.67
N ALA A 4 -28.93 -16.26 38.80
CA ALA A 4 -27.62 -15.65 38.93
C ALA A 4 -26.61 -16.52 38.16
N PHE A 5 -25.78 -15.89 37.35
CA PHE A 5 -24.63 -16.54 36.69
C PHE A 5 -23.72 -17.11 37.77
N THR A 6 -23.30 -18.36 37.63
CA THR A 6 -22.41 -18.98 38.62
C THR A 6 -20.99 -18.44 38.45
N LEU A 7 -20.26 -18.27 39.55
CA LEU A 7 -18.86 -17.80 39.49
C LEU A 7 -17.99 -18.74 38.64
N ILE A 8 -18.26 -20.05 38.70
CA ILE A 8 -17.52 -21.05 37.92
C ILE A 8 -17.72 -20.88 36.40
N GLU A 9 -18.90 -20.48 35.97
CA GLU A 9 -19.24 -20.27 34.56
C GLU A 9 -18.52 -19.04 34.01
N LEU A 10 -18.40 -17.97 34.81
CA LEU A 10 -17.59 -16.81 34.46
C LEU A 10 -16.09 -17.15 34.39
N VAL A 11 -15.58 -17.95 35.34
CA VAL A 11 -14.17 -18.35 35.37
C VAL A 11 -13.81 -19.22 34.16
N PHE A 12 -14.68 -20.16 33.78
CA PHE A 12 -14.41 -21.01 32.61
C PHE A 12 -14.37 -20.20 31.30
N VAL A 13 -15.24 -19.20 31.16
CA VAL A 13 -15.27 -18.30 30.00
C VAL A 13 -13.96 -17.51 29.87
N ILE A 14 -13.47 -16.89 30.95
CA ILE A 14 -12.22 -16.11 30.88
C ILE A 14 -10.98 -16.98 30.61
N VAL A 15 -10.98 -18.22 31.11
CA VAL A 15 -9.89 -19.18 30.83
C VAL A 15 -9.85 -19.55 29.35
N ILE A 16 -11.01 -19.88 28.76
CA ILE A 16 -11.09 -20.19 27.33
C ILE A 16 -10.69 -18.97 26.49
N LEU A 17 -11.20 -17.77 26.84
CA LEU A 17 -10.83 -16.53 26.16
C LEU A 17 -9.31 -16.25 26.27
N GLY A 18 -8.68 -16.57 27.40
CA GLY A 18 -7.24 -16.44 27.58
C GLY A 18 -6.43 -17.31 26.63
N ILE A 19 -6.82 -18.58 26.45
CA ILE A 19 -6.16 -19.53 25.54
C ILE A 19 -6.37 -19.11 24.08
N LEU A 20 -7.60 -18.77 23.70
CA LEU A 20 -7.91 -18.35 22.32
C LEU A 20 -7.17 -17.05 21.96
N ALA A 21 -7.05 -16.11 22.90
CA ALA A 21 -6.32 -14.86 22.68
C ALA A 21 -4.84 -15.10 22.38
N THR A 22 -4.18 -16.01 23.09
CA THR A 22 -2.74 -16.26 22.90
C THR A 22 -2.44 -16.85 21.52
N VAL A 23 -3.31 -17.71 21.01
CA VAL A 23 -3.13 -18.34 19.69
C VAL A 23 -3.48 -17.38 18.54
N ALA A 24 -4.44 -16.48 18.73
CA ALA A 24 -4.93 -15.59 17.68
C ALA A 24 -4.01 -14.39 17.41
N ILE A 25 -3.37 -13.82 18.44
CA ILE A 25 -2.61 -12.56 18.33
C ILE A 25 -1.45 -12.63 17.30
N PRO A 26 -0.58 -13.65 17.28
CA PRO A 26 0.58 -13.67 16.38
C PRO A 26 0.17 -13.67 14.91
N LYS A 27 -0.91 -14.40 14.57
CA LYS A 27 -1.40 -14.52 13.20
C LYS A 27 -1.99 -13.21 12.69
N LEU A 28 -2.66 -12.44 13.56
CA LEU A 28 -3.26 -11.16 13.18
C LEU A 28 -2.22 -10.11 12.77
N ILE A 29 -1.04 -10.11 13.39
CA ILE A 29 0.03 -9.16 13.08
C ILE A 29 0.58 -9.41 11.66
N VAL A 30 0.95 -10.64 11.35
CA VAL A 30 1.49 -11.00 10.02
C VAL A 30 0.48 -10.71 8.91
N THR A 31 -0.80 -11.03 9.13
CA THR A 31 -1.85 -10.79 8.12
C THR A 31 -2.10 -9.32 7.83
N ARG A 32 -1.81 -8.40 8.77
CA ARG A 32 -1.96 -6.96 8.55
C ARG A 32 -0.88 -6.44 7.62
N ASP A 33 0.37 -6.83 7.85
CA ASP A 33 1.47 -6.41 7.00
C ASP A 33 1.31 -6.92 5.56
N ASP A 34 0.90 -8.18 5.41
CA ASP A 34 0.67 -8.77 4.09
C ASP A 34 -0.52 -8.11 3.38
N ALA A 35 -1.55 -7.70 4.12
CA ALA A 35 -2.68 -6.95 3.58
C ALA A 35 -2.27 -5.54 3.12
N GLU A 36 -1.39 -4.85 3.85
CA GLU A 36 -0.84 -3.55 3.43
C GLU A 36 -0.05 -3.67 2.12
N ILE A 37 0.81 -4.68 2.01
CA ILE A 37 1.58 -4.95 0.78
C ILE A 37 0.65 -5.30 -0.37
N ALA A 38 -0.35 -6.16 -0.15
CA ALA A 38 -1.32 -6.52 -1.19
C ALA A 38 -2.12 -5.29 -1.68
N LYS A 39 -2.53 -4.42 -0.75
CA LYS A 39 -3.21 -3.16 -1.07
C LYS A 39 -2.30 -2.21 -1.86
N ALA A 40 -1.03 -2.09 -1.46
CA ALA A 40 -0.04 -1.29 -2.20
C ALA A 40 0.12 -1.79 -3.64
N LYS A 41 0.27 -3.10 -3.84
CA LYS A 41 0.35 -3.73 -5.18
C LYS A 41 -0.88 -3.44 -6.04
N SER A 42 -2.07 -3.57 -5.45
CA SER A 42 -3.34 -3.25 -6.13
C SER A 42 -3.40 -1.78 -6.55
N GLN A 43 -3.01 -0.86 -5.66
CA GLN A 43 -2.96 0.57 -5.97
C GLN A 43 -1.95 0.88 -7.09
N ILE A 44 -0.78 0.26 -7.11
CA ILE A 44 0.21 0.44 -8.19
C ILE A 44 -0.38 0.00 -9.54
N ALA A 45 -1.07 -1.14 -9.58
CA ALA A 45 -1.74 -1.61 -10.79
C ALA A 45 -2.85 -0.65 -11.25
N ALA A 46 -3.62 -0.10 -10.29
CA ALA A 46 -4.63 0.91 -10.57
C ALA A 46 -4.02 2.20 -11.14
N VAL A 47 -2.91 2.69 -10.56
CA VAL A 47 -2.18 3.88 -11.05
C VAL A 47 -1.68 3.65 -12.48
N ARG A 48 -1.03 2.51 -12.75
CA ARG A 48 -0.57 2.17 -14.11
C ARG A 48 -1.72 2.13 -15.12
N SER A 49 -2.84 1.53 -14.73
CA SER A 49 -4.04 1.47 -15.58
C SER A 49 -4.67 2.85 -15.78
N GLY A 50 -4.71 3.67 -14.73
CA GLY A 50 -5.21 5.04 -14.75
C GLY A 50 -4.40 5.94 -15.69
N ILE A 51 -3.07 5.81 -15.73
CA ILE A 51 -2.21 6.52 -16.68
C ILE A 51 -2.60 6.20 -18.13
N GLN A 52 -2.82 4.92 -18.45
CA GLN A 52 -3.21 4.49 -19.79
C GLN A 52 -4.63 4.97 -20.15
N LEU A 53 -5.55 4.91 -19.19
CA LEU A 53 -6.90 5.43 -19.37
C LEU A 53 -6.88 6.94 -19.64
N LYS A 54 -6.13 7.70 -18.84
CA LYS A 54 -6.01 9.15 -19.01
C LYS A 54 -5.37 9.52 -20.34
N ARG A 55 -4.35 8.77 -20.77
CA ARG A 55 -3.77 8.89 -22.10
C ARG A 55 -4.83 8.69 -23.20
N ASN A 56 -5.68 7.68 -23.09
CA ASN A 56 -6.74 7.45 -24.07
C ASN A 56 -7.71 8.64 -24.13
N GLU A 57 -8.10 9.22 -23.00
CA GLU A 57 -8.92 10.44 -22.96
C GLU A 57 -8.22 11.64 -23.64
N MET A 58 -6.92 11.81 -23.42
CA MET A 58 -6.15 12.89 -24.04
C MET A 58 -6.08 12.73 -25.56
N ILE A 59 -5.85 11.52 -26.04
CA ILE A 59 -5.79 11.24 -27.50
C ILE A 59 -7.16 11.51 -28.15
N LEU A 60 -8.26 11.17 -27.48
CA LEU A 60 -9.60 11.46 -27.97
C LEU A 60 -9.91 12.96 -28.03
N SER A 61 -9.29 13.77 -27.16
CA SER A 61 -9.39 15.23 -27.19
C SER A 61 -8.37 15.91 -28.13
N GLY A 62 -7.59 15.12 -28.88
CA GLY A 62 -6.62 15.61 -29.87
C GLY A 62 -5.24 15.94 -29.30
N THR A 63 -4.97 15.63 -28.04
CA THR A 63 -3.67 15.83 -27.40
C THR A 63 -2.90 14.50 -27.39
N GLN A 64 -1.73 14.46 -28.04
CA GLN A 64 -0.89 13.27 -28.04
C GLN A 64 0.13 13.31 -26.91
N GLY A 65 0.28 12.19 -26.21
CA GLY A 65 1.25 12.04 -25.12
C GLY A 65 0.63 11.33 -23.92
N TYR A 66 1.30 11.47 -22.78
CA TYR A 66 0.81 11.05 -21.49
C TYR A 66 0.48 12.27 -20.63
N PRO A 67 -0.30 12.12 -19.54
CA PRO A 67 -0.53 13.23 -18.63
C PRO A 67 0.80 13.75 -18.07
N ALA A 68 1.00 15.07 -18.05
CA ALA A 68 2.19 15.68 -17.48
C ALA A 68 2.26 15.46 -15.95
N ASP A 69 1.10 15.51 -15.30
CA ASP A 69 0.94 15.25 -13.87
C ASP A 69 -0.11 14.17 -13.61
N LEU A 70 0.08 13.41 -12.55
CA LEU A 70 -0.89 12.39 -12.11
C LEU A 70 -1.92 12.95 -11.12
N GLU A 71 -1.79 14.22 -10.74
CA GLU A 71 -2.55 14.84 -9.66
C GLU A 71 -3.73 15.68 -10.14
N ASP A 72 -4.72 15.81 -9.28
CA ASP A 72 -5.78 16.81 -9.37
C ASP A 72 -5.87 17.51 -8.01
N GLY A 73 -5.05 18.55 -7.83
CA GLY A 73 -4.88 19.24 -6.56
C GLY A 73 -3.80 18.62 -5.66
N ASP A 74 -4.14 18.35 -4.40
CA ASP A 74 -3.25 17.70 -3.44
C ASP A 74 -3.10 16.20 -3.76
N CYS A 75 -2.00 15.61 -3.28
CA CYS A 75 -1.71 14.18 -3.45
C CYS A 75 -2.89 13.30 -2.97
N CYS A 76 -3.18 12.15 -3.59
CA CYS A 76 -2.42 11.46 -4.62
C CYS A 76 -3.29 10.89 -5.75
N PHE A 77 -2.78 10.95 -6.98
CA PHE A 77 -3.32 10.34 -8.19
C PHE A 77 -4.73 10.78 -8.60
N GLY A 78 -5.18 11.96 -8.15
CA GLY A 78 -6.52 12.48 -8.45
C GLY A 78 -6.79 12.70 -9.95
N GLY A 79 -5.75 12.94 -10.74
CA GLY A 79 -5.86 13.21 -12.18
C GLY A 79 -6.05 11.96 -13.05
N ILE A 80 -5.80 10.77 -12.48
CA ILE A 80 -5.83 9.49 -13.21
C ILE A 80 -6.74 8.42 -12.60
N LEU A 81 -7.16 8.58 -11.33
CA LEU A 81 -8.05 7.65 -10.63
C LEU A 81 -9.41 8.30 -10.38
N SER A 82 -10.49 7.52 -10.49
CA SER A 82 -11.85 8.01 -10.20
C SER A 82 -12.04 8.43 -8.73
N THR A 83 -11.24 7.85 -7.84
CA THR A 83 -11.16 8.23 -6.42
C THR A 83 -9.70 8.50 -6.09
N LYS A 84 -9.40 9.72 -5.65
CA LYS A 84 -8.06 10.05 -5.16
C LYS A 84 -7.65 9.13 -4.01
N ILE A 85 -6.35 8.87 -3.91
CA ILE A 85 -5.79 8.18 -2.76
C ILE A 85 -5.36 9.24 -1.77
N GLU A 86 -5.89 9.19 -0.54
CA GLU A 86 -5.48 10.12 0.50
C GLU A 86 -3.99 9.94 0.84
N GLN A 87 -3.32 11.07 0.98
CA GLN A 87 -1.93 11.10 1.40
C GLN A 87 -1.77 10.50 2.82
N ARG A 88 -0.63 9.85 3.07
CA ARG A 88 -0.24 9.37 4.40
C ARG A 88 -0.30 10.53 5.41
N LYS A 89 -0.65 10.21 6.66
CA LYS A 89 -0.74 11.19 7.74
C LYS A 89 0.63 11.75 8.17
N ASP A 90 1.63 10.89 8.23
CA ASP A 90 2.99 11.19 8.67
C ASP A 90 3.98 10.22 8.02
N ASP A 91 5.29 10.49 8.15
CA ASP A 91 6.35 9.72 7.50
C ASP A 91 6.45 8.26 7.98
N ASN A 92 5.73 7.85 9.02
CA ASN A 92 5.71 6.48 9.53
C ASN A 92 4.40 5.74 9.23
N SER A 93 3.38 6.44 8.76
CA SER A 93 2.06 5.87 8.47
C SER A 93 2.03 5.15 7.13
N TYR A 94 1.26 4.05 7.07
CA TYR A 94 0.89 3.41 5.82
C TYR A 94 0.24 4.41 4.86
N GLY A 95 0.64 4.38 3.59
CA GLY A 95 0.01 5.18 2.53
C GLY A 95 1.00 5.79 1.56
N TRP A 96 0.46 6.58 0.63
CA TRP A 96 1.20 7.27 -0.40
C TRP A 96 1.59 8.68 0.02
N LYS A 97 2.70 9.18 -0.51
CA LYS A 97 3.11 10.58 -0.42
C LYS A 97 3.83 10.96 -1.70
N LYS A 98 3.55 12.16 -2.21
CA LYS A 98 4.32 12.80 -3.25
C LYS A 98 5.45 13.58 -2.58
N GLU A 99 6.67 13.31 -2.98
CA GLU A 99 7.85 14.00 -2.50
C GLU A 99 8.09 15.29 -3.31
N THR A 100 8.89 16.19 -2.75
CA THR A 100 9.21 17.49 -3.40
C THR A 100 9.94 17.31 -4.74
N ASP A 101 10.62 16.18 -4.95
CA ASP A 101 11.29 15.84 -6.20
C ASP A 101 10.33 15.29 -7.29
N GLY A 102 9.02 15.24 -7.02
CA GLY A 102 8.00 14.72 -7.93
C GLY A 102 7.87 13.19 -7.91
N SER A 103 8.66 12.48 -7.09
CA SER A 103 8.51 11.05 -6.89
C SER A 103 7.38 10.72 -5.91
N TYR A 104 6.99 9.44 -5.89
CA TYR A 104 5.93 8.92 -5.04
C TYR A 104 6.49 7.86 -4.11
N THR A 105 6.33 8.05 -2.81
CA THR A 105 6.72 7.04 -1.82
C THR A 105 5.46 6.38 -1.27
N ILE A 106 5.48 5.04 -1.16
CA ILE A 106 4.50 4.29 -0.38
C ILE A 106 5.21 3.66 0.82
N ASN A 107 4.64 3.83 2.01
CA ASN A 107 5.11 3.10 3.20
C ASN A 107 4.11 2.02 3.55
N THR A 108 4.68 0.93 4.03
CA THR A 108 4.02 -0.17 4.74
C THR A 108 4.80 -0.42 6.02
N ASN A 109 4.29 -1.27 6.92
CA ASN A 109 5.02 -1.62 8.15
C ASN A 109 6.38 -2.31 7.88
N LYS A 110 6.59 -2.90 6.69
CA LYS A 110 7.80 -3.67 6.34
C LYS A 110 8.74 -2.95 5.38
N GLU A 111 8.20 -2.06 4.55
CA GLU A 111 8.93 -1.49 3.43
C GLU A 111 8.44 -0.08 3.07
N GLN A 112 9.39 0.77 2.68
CA GLN A 112 9.16 1.99 1.95
C GLN A 112 9.64 1.81 0.51
N VAL A 113 8.81 2.20 -0.45
CA VAL A 113 9.09 2.04 -1.87
C VAL A 113 8.88 3.37 -2.58
N LYS A 114 9.89 3.80 -3.34
CA LYS A 114 9.87 5.03 -4.15
C LYS A 114 9.56 4.69 -5.60
N PHE A 115 8.68 5.46 -6.21
CA PHE A 115 8.27 5.37 -7.60
C PHE A 115 8.50 6.70 -8.31
N THR A 116 8.89 6.62 -9.57
CA THR A 116 9.05 7.78 -10.45
C THR A 116 8.14 7.60 -11.66
N TYR A 117 7.42 8.66 -11.97
CA TYR A 117 6.62 8.78 -13.18
C TYR A 117 7.44 9.46 -14.27
N ASN A 118 7.34 8.96 -15.50
CA ASN A 118 7.92 9.57 -16.69
C ASN A 118 6.79 9.83 -17.69
N ASP A 119 6.59 11.10 -18.02
CA ASP A 119 5.54 11.60 -18.93
C ASP A 119 5.86 11.37 -20.42
N SER A 120 7.11 11.07 -20.75
CA SER A 120 7.53 10.81 -22.13
C SER A 120 7.15 9.40 -22.57
N ASP A 121 7.26 8.42 -21.67
CA ASP A 121 6.92 7.02 -21.94
C ASP A 121 5.73 6.49 -21.14
N GLY A 122 5.17 7.31 -20.23
CA GLY A 122 4.05 6.97 -19.35
C GLY A 122 4.40 5.95 -18.28
N SER A 123 5.69 5.71 -18.03
CA SER A 123 6.11 4.66 -17.12
C SER A 123 6.03 5.11 -15.66
N PHE A 124 5.46 4.25 -14.83
CA PHE A 124 5.44 4.39 -13.37
C PHE A 124 6.28 3.28 -12.76
N LYS A 125 7.56 3.59 -12.53
CA LYS A 125 8.60 2.61 -12.21
C LYS A 125 9.07 2.81 -10.78
N CYS A 126 9.30 1.70 -10.10
CA CYS A 126 9.95 1.70 -8.81
C CYS A 126 11.44 2.04 -8.99
N THR A 127 11.93 3.00 -8.22
CA THR A 127 13.31 3.50 -8.30
C THR A 127 14.13 3.15 -7.06
N GLU A 128 13.52 3.16 -5.88
CA GLU A 128 14.20 2.82 -4.63
C GLU A 128 13.28 1.98 -3.72
N ARG A 129 13.90 1.14 -2.90
CA ARG A 129 13.21 0.30 -1.92
C ARG A 129 14.07 0.18 -0.68
N SER A 130 13.49 0.51 0.47
CA SER A 130 14.05 0.38 1.81
C SER A 130 13.16 -0.57 2.61
N SER A 131 13.71 -1.71 3.03
CA SER A 131 12.98 -2.70 3.83
C SER A 131 13.59 -2.79 5.23
N SER A 132 12.73 -2.89 6.25
CA SER A 132 13.14 -3.19 7.63
C SER A 132 13.39 -4.69 7.86
N ASP A 133 13.06 -5.53 6.87
CA ASP A 133 13.24 -6.97 6.93
C ASP A 133 14.73 -7.34 6.82
N THR A 134 15.26 -7.99 7.87
CA THR A 134 16.61 -8.58 7.92
C THR A 134 16.61 -10.06 7.48
N GLY A 135 15.44 -10.58 7.10
CA GLY A 135 15.23 -11.94 6.65
C GLY A 135 15.78 -12.23 5.26
N THR A 136 16.46 -13.37 5.14
CA THR A 136 16.94 -13.96 3.88
C THR A 136 15.77 -14.43 3.01
N ASP A 137 15.03 -13.51 2.40
CA ASP A 137 14.12 -13.89 1.33
C ASP A 137 14.93 -14.17 0.05
N LYS A 138 14.74 -15.36 -0.52
CA LYS A 138 15.58 -15.90 -1.61
C LYS A 138 15.24 -15.30 -2.98
N ASP A 139 14.20 -14.49 -3.08
CA ASP A 139 13.92 -13.66 -4.25
C ASP A 139 14.57 -12.28 -4.13
N SER A 140 15.86 -12.33 -3.81
CA SER A 140 16.89 -11.49 -4.39
C SER A 140 16.50 -10.03 -4.56
N LEU A 141 16.53 -9.20 -3.52
CA LEU A 141 17.12 -7.86 -3.65
C LEU A 141 17.61 -7.26 -2.34
N LYS A 142 18.89 -6.92 -2.39
CA LYS A 142 19.56 -6.00 -1.49
C LYS A 142 18.81 -4.66 -1.46
N ASN A 143 18.79 -4.03 -0.29
CA ASN A 143 18.60 -2.59 -0.11
C ASN A 143 19.07 -1.81 -1.36
N GLY A 144 18.15 -1.10 -2.01
CA GLY A 144 18.47 -0.18 -3.11
C GLY A 144 18.13 -0.63 -4.53
N LYS A 145 17.42 -1.75 -4.77
CA LYS A 145 16.82 -2.01 -6.10
C LYS A 145 15.39 -2.51 -5.95
N CYS A 146 14.56 -2.26 -6.97
CA CYS A 146 13.21 -2.80 -7.07
C CYS A 146 13.23 -4.06 -7.92
N THR A 147 12.82 -5.21 -7.37
CA THR A 147 12.91 -6.48 -8.11
C THR A 147 11.80 -6.46 -9.12
N THR A 148 12.15 -6.72 -10.36
CA THR A 148 11.30 -6.65 -11.54
C THR A 148 10.17 -7.68 -11.58
N ASN A 149 9.81 -8.32 -10.46
CA ASN A 149 8.74 -9.32 -10.39
C ASN A 149 7.46 -8.78 -9.72
N LEU A 150 7.02 -7.62 -10.21
CA LEU A 150 5.61 -7.22 -10.20
C LEU A 150 5.20 -6.91 -11.65
N TYR A 151 5.30 -7.96 -12.47
CA TYR A 151 4.54 -8.12 -13.71
C TYR A 151 3.27 -8.90 -13.37
#